data_AF-A0A1M7N5Q5-F1
#
_entry.id   AF-A0A1M7N5Q5-F1
#
_cell.length_a   1.000
_cell.length_b   1.000
_cell.length_c   1.000
_cell.angle_alpha   90.00
_cell.angle_beta   90.00
_cell.angle_gamma   90.00
#
_symmetry.space_group_name_H-M   'P 1'
#
loop_
_entity.id
_entity.type
_entity.pdbx_description
1 polymer ?
#
loop_
_entity_poly.entity_id
_entity_poly.type
_entity_poly.pdbx_seq_one_letter_code
_entity_poly.pdbx_strand_id
1 'polypeptide(L)'
;MANMRDGMAGFGGSARGLNGVGGVNGTGQGDGADSAYTDRPQGGQQLHDRSIGDIIAGLKNLSSQQVETVLAYQRQHRLRFGEAAVALGFASDDDVLYALSQQFHYPYAPEERRDLSRELVAAVQPFSQQAESFRAIRSQLMMRLFSANEPKRALAVVSPEPGDGKTFFAANLAVTLAQLGGRTLLVDADMRGPRQHEVFAVPNGAGLSNVLSGRKETNVIHQVPDLPSLFLLPVGVTPPNPLELVERPAFKLLLRELLSKFDHVLVDTPAASYGADAGVIAARCGSALAIARKNQCHMNGLQDLVTSLAESPAKLAGVVLNDY
;
A
#
# COMPACT_ATOMS: atom_id res chain seq x y z
N MET A 1 30.49 45.51 -28.30
CA MET A 1 30.22 46.95 -28.12
C MET A 1 29.07 47.06 -27.11
N ALA A 2 29.41 47.21 -25.82
CA ALA A 2 29.28 48.46 -25.01
C ALA A 2 27.80 48.77 -24.71
N ASN A 3 27.28 48.93 -23.48
CA ASN A 3 27.79 49.28 -22.14
C ASN A 3 26.76 48.75 -21.09
N MET A 4 27.14 48.22 -19.90
CA MET A 4 27.28 48.91 -18.59
C MET A 4 26.02 49.69 -18.15
N ARG A 5 25.45 49.61 -16.94
CA ARG A 5 25.98 49.32 -15.59
C ARG A 5 24.84 49.24 -14.53
N ASP A 6 25.13 48.49 -13.46
CA ASP A 6 24.92 48.69 -12.01
C ASP A 6 23.59 49.11 -11.35
N GLY A 7 23.32 48.43 -10.22
CA GLY A 7 22.41 48.85 -9.15
C GLY A 7 22.36 47.85 -7.99
N MET A 8 23.33 47.95 -7.06
CA MET A 8 23.50 47.15 -5.83
C MET A 8 23.22 48.03 -4.60
N ALA A 9 22.43 47.54 -3.62
CA ALA A 9 22.35 47.91 -2.18
C ALA A 9 20.96 47.53 -1.62
N GLY A 10 20.73 47.06 -0.38
CA GLY A 10 21.56 46.94 0.80
C GLY A 10 20.78 46.29 1.97
N PHE A 11 21.54 45.91 3.00
CA PHE A 11 21.18 45.21 4.24
C PHE A 11 20.22 45.96 5.19
N GLY A 12 19.58 45.19 6.10
CA GLY A 12 19.07 45.71 7.38
C GLY A 12 18.19 44.69 8.12
N GLY A 13 18.70 44.12 9.23
CA GLY A 13 18.03 43.06 9.99
C GLY A 13 17.18 43.51 11.18
N SER A 14 16.57 42.54 11.87
CA SER A 14 16.30 42.59 13.30
C SER A 14 16.00 41.19 13.85
N ALA A 15 16.86 40.73 14.77
CA ALA A 15 16.59 39.62 15.67
C ALA A 15 16.27 40.19 17.05
N ARG A 16 15.26 39.64 17.74
CA ARG A 16 15.13 39.70 19.21
C ARG A 16 14.08 38.71 19.73
N GLY A 17 14.43 38.05 20.83
CA GLY A 17 13.53 37.43 21.81
C GLY A 17 13.41 35.91 21.71
N LEU A 18 13.54 35.07 22.74
CA LEU A 18 14.16 35.05 24.10
C LEU A 18 13.71 33.69 24.70
N ASN A 19 14.43 33.22 25.74
CA ASN A 19 14.15 32.11 26.66
C ASN A 19 14.62 30.72 26.18
N GLY A 20 15.44 29.95 26.91
CA GLY A 20 15.85 29.99 28.32
C GLY A 20 15.61 28.61 28.95
N VAL A 21 16.44 28.26 29.94
CA VAL A 21 16.45 27.01 30.76
C VAL A 21 17.18 25.84 30.09
N GLY A 22 18.19 25.18 30.67
CA GLY A 22 18.76 25.19 32.01
C GLY A 22 19.35 23.78 32.24
N GLY A 23 20.68 23.67 32.29
CA GLY A 23 21.37 22.41 32.57
C GLY A 23 21.63 22.24 34.06
N VAL A 24 21.42 21.03 34.58
CA VAL A 24 21.95 20.59 35.88
C VAL A 24 22.34 19.10 35.76
N ASN A 25 23.63 18.83 35.98
CA ASN A 25 24.18 17.50 36.26
C ASN A 25 23.95 17.15 37.73
N GLY A 26 23.63 15.89 38.03
CA GLY A 26 23.54 15.36 39.38
C GLY A 26 23.78 13.86 39.42
N THR A 27 24.99 13.47 39.83
CA THR A 27 25.41 12.12 40.21
C THR A 27 24.83 11.71 41.57
N GLY A 28 24.47 10.44 41.74
CA GLY A 28 24.14 9.86 43.05
C GLY A 28 23.99 8.34 43.02
N GLN A 29 25.02 7.64 43.49
CA GLN A 29 24.99 6.23 43.92
C GLN A 29 24.29 6.10 45.28
N GLY A 30 23.64 4.97 45.54
CA GLY A 30 23.16 4.59 46.87
C GLY A 30 22.43 3.25 46.87
N ASP A 31 23.06 2.27 47.51
CA ASP A 31 22.62 0.89 47.77
C ASP A 31 21.33 0.78 48.61
N GLY A 32 20.70 -0.41 48.58
CA GLY A 32 19.89 -0.89 49.70
C GLY A 32 18.63 -1.68 49.33
N ALA A 33 18.69 -3.00 49.52
CA ALA A 33 17.53 -3.89 49.59
C ALA A 33 16.67 -3.57 50.84
N ASP A 34 15.33 -3.60 50.74
CA ASP A 34 14.50 -4.65 51.35
C ASP A 34 12.97 -4.43 51.09
N SER A 35 12.25 -5.54 51.20
CA SER A 35 10.80 -5.80 51.14
C SER A 35 9.77 -4.64 51.09
N ALA A 36 8.80 -4.74 50.18
CA ALA A 36 7.38 -4.49 50.50
C ALA A 36 6.45 -5.10 49.45
N TYR A 37 5.74 -6.15 49.86
CA TYR A 37 4.50 -6.62 49.27
C TYR A 37 3.52 -5.44 49.13
N THR A 38 3.22 -5.01 47.90
CA THR A 38 2.06 -4.16 47.61
C THR A 38 1.44 -4.60 46.29
N ASP A 39 0.34 -5.32 46.48
CA ASP A 39 -0.87 -5.41 45.66
C ASP A 39 -0.85 -4.59 44.35
N ARG A 40 -0.74 -5.27 43.21
CA ARG A 40 -1.04 -4.71 41.89
C ARG A 40 -2.27 -5.40 41.33
N PRO A 41 -3.19 -4.63 40.72
CA PRO A 41 -4.53 -5.08 40.40
C PRO A 41 -4.51 -6.24 39.40
N GLN A 42 -5.20 -7.32 39.78
CA GLN A 42 -5.59 -8.40 38.90
C GLN A 42 -6.47 -7.84 37.77
N GLY A 43 -5.87 -7.65 36.60
CA GLY A 43 -6.53 -7.16 35.40
C GLY A 43 -5.85 -7.64 34.13
N GLY A 44 -5.14 -8.76 34.18
CA GLY A 44 -4.72 -9.49 32.98
C GLY A 44 -5.88 -10.35 32.51
N GLN A 45 -6.80 -9.78 31.73
CA GLN A 45 -7.76 -10.60 30.98
C GLN A 45 -6.96 -11.61 30.16
N GLN A 46 -7.22 -12.89 30.39
CA GLN A 46 -6.71 -14.01 29.63
C GLN A 46 -6.89 -13.71 28.14
N LEU A 47 -5.76 -13.56 27.44
CA LEU A 47 -5.68 -13.57 26.00
C LEU A 47 -6.13 -14.96 25.52
N HIS A 48 -7.43 -15.16 25.41
CA HIS A 48 -7.99 -16.31 24.74
C HIS A 48 -7.64 -16.19 23.26
N ASP A 49 -6.68 -17.00 22.80
CA ASP A 49 -6.65 -17.48 21.41
C ASP A 49 -8.00 -18.15 21.17
N ARG A 50 -8.98 -17.39 20.68
CA ARG A 50 -10.28 -17.93 20.29
C ARG A 50 -10.03 -19.01 19.26
N SER A 51 -10.55 -20.21 19.49
CA SER A 51 -10.43 -21.28 18.51
C SER A 51 -11.19 -20.90 17.23
N ILE A 52 -10.78 -21.42 16.08
CA ILE A 52 -11.50 -21.21 14.81
C ILE A 52 -12.98 -21.54 14.96
N GLY A 53 -13.30 -22.58 15.74
CA GLY A 53 -14.68 -22.98 16.02
C GLY A 53 -15.46 -21.91 16.76
N ASP A 54 -14.87 -21.26 17.77
CA ASP A 54 -15.50 -20.18 18.51
C ASP A 54 -15.74 -18.94 17.63
N ILE A 55 -14.77 -18.65 16.74
CA ILE A 55 -14.86 -17.53 15.81
C ILE A 55 -15.98 -17.78 14.79
N ILE A 56 -16.02 -18.96 14.16
CA ILE A 56 -17.08 -19.33 13.19
C ILE A 56 -18.45 -19.38 13.87
N ALA A 57 -18.54 -19.99 15.07
CA ALA A 57 -19.79 -20.07 15.81
C ALA A 57 -20.34 -18.68 16.18
N GLY A 58 -19.46 -17.76 16.58
CA GLY A 58 -19.82 -16.37 16.83
C GLY A 58 -20.24 -15.61 15.56
N LEU A 59 -19.51 -15.78 14.46
CA LEU A 59 -19.78 -15.13 13.18
C LEU A 59 -21.16 -15.49 12.61
N LYS A 60 -21.50 -16.79 12.61
CA LYS A 60 -22.75 -17.30 12.05
C LYS A 60 -23.87 -17.40 13.08
N ASN A 61 -23.64 -16.96 14.31
CA ASN A 61 -24.57 -17.12 15.44
C ASN A 61 -25.08 -18.57 15.55
N LEU A 62 -24.17 -19.55 15.47
CA LEU A 62 -24.53 -20.96 15.56
C LEU A 62 -25.08 -21.27 16.95
N SER A 63 -26.26 -21.91 17.00
CA SER A 63 -26.81 -22.43 18.25
C SER A 63 -25.95 -23.54 18.84
N SER A 64 -26.06 -23.77 20.16
CA SER A 64 -25.33 -24.86 20.83
C SER A 64 -25.58 -26.23 20.19
N GLN A 65 -26.80 -26.47 19.70
CA GLN A 65 -27.16 -27.71 19.01
C GLN A 65 -26.47 -27.84 17.64
N GLN A 66 -26.35 -26.74 16.90
CA GLN A 66 -25.59 -26.72 15.63
C GLN A 66 -24.10 -26.94 15.87
N VAL A 67 -23.52 -26.32 16.90
CA VAL A 67 -22.10 -26.53 17.27
C VAL A 67 -21.86 -27.99 17.63
N GLU A 68 -22.73 -28.61 18.43
CA GLU A 68 -22.62 -30.03 18.79
C GLU A 68 -22.72 -30.94 17.54
N THR A 69 -23.60 -30.60 16.60
CA THR A 69 -23.72 -31.30 15.31
C THR A 69 -22.42 -31.21 14.50
N VAL A 70 -21.79 -30.03 14.42
CA VAL A 70 -20.49 -29.85 13.76
C VAL A 70 -19.40 -30.68 14.43
N LEU A 71 -19.32 -30.67 15.77
CA LEU A 71 -18.33 -31.45 16.54
C LEU A 71 -18.52 -32.96 16.38
N ALA A 72 -19.77 -33.43 16.27
CA ALA A 72 -20.07 -34.83 16.00
C ALA A 72 -19.59 -35.23 14.60
N TYR A 73 -19.92 -34.44 13.58
CA TYR A 73 -19.50 -34.67 12.19
C TYR A 73 -17.97 -34.61 12.05
N GLN A 74 -17.34 -33.65 12.73
CA GLN A 74 -15.89 -33.51 12.79
C GLN A 74 -15.21 -34.79 13.30
N ARG A 75 -15.69 -35.35 14.42
CA ARG A 75 -15.15 -36.59 15.02
C ARG A 75 -15.38 -37.81 14.12
N GLN A 76 -16.56 -37.91 13.51
CA GLN A 76 -16.93 -39.03 12.65
C GLN A 76 -16.11 -39.07 11.36
N HIS A 77 -15.89 -37.92 10.72
CA HIS A 77 -15.21 -37.81 9.42
C HIS A 77 -13.74 -37.39 9.53
N ARG A 78 -13.22 -37.19 10.74
CA ARG A 78 -11.84 -36.73 11.03
C ARG A 78 -11.48 -35.43 10.28
N LEU A 79 -12.42 -34.49 10.22
CA LEU A 79 -12.25 -33.18 9.59
C LEU A 79 -11.79 -32.13 10.59
N ARG A 80 -11.40 -30.94 10.11
CA ARG A 80 -11.29 -29.73 10.93
C ARG A 80 -12.69 -29.14 11.17
N PHE A 81 -12.86 -28.34 12.22
CA PHE A 81 -14.17 -27.74 12.54
C PHE A 81 -14.75 -26.93 11.37
N GLY A 82 -13.93 -26.08 10.72
CA GLY A 82 -14.36 -25.29 9.56
C GLY A 82 -14.82 -26.16 8.39
N GLU A 83 -14.06 -27.20 8.05
CA GLU A 83 -14.41 -28.17 6.98
C GLU A 83 -15.73 -28.89 7.30
N ALA A 84 -15.94 -29.28 8.56
CA ALA A 84 -17.18 -29.90 9.01
C ALA A 84 -18.37 -28.92 8.95
N ALA A 85 -18.16 -27.65 9.34
CA ALA A 85 -19.19 -26.62 9.27
C ALA A 85 -19.59 -26.30 7.82
N VAL A 86 -18.64 -26.30 6.89
CA VAL A 86 -18.89 -26.13 5.45
C VAL A 86 -19.65 -27.32 4.88
N ALA A 87 -19.20 -28.55 5.18
CA ALA A 87 -19.87 -29.76 4.69
C ALA A 87 -21.34 -29.87 5.17
N LEU A 88 -21.65 -29.33 6.34
CA LEU A 88 -23.00 -29.27 6.91
C LEU A 88 -23.81 -28.05 6.44
N GLY A 89 -23.22 -27.14 5.67
CA GLY A 89 -23.87 -25.91 5.18
C GLY A 89 -24.08 -24.84 6.25
N PHE A 90 -23.42 -24.95 7.42
CA PHE A 90 -23.50 -23.97 8.50
C PHE A 90 -22.52 -22.80 8.34
N ALA A 91 -21.50 -22.97 7.52
CA ALA A 91 -20.52 -21.94 7.16
C ALA A 91 -20.19 -22.06 5.66
N SER A 92 -19.74 -20.97 5.05
CA SER A 92 -19.10 -20.98 3.74
C SER A 92 -17.58 -21.12 3.86
N ASP A 93 -16.90 -21.45 2.77
CA ASP A 93 -15.43 -21.42 2.74
C ASP A 93 -14.88 -20.02 3.10
N ASP A 94 -15.58 -18.94 2.73
CA ASP A 94 -15.22 -17.57 3.12
C ASP A 94 -15.29 -17.34 4.63
N ASP A 95 -16.32 -17.85 5.29
CA ASP A 95 -16.48 -17.72 6.74
C ASP A 95 -15.31 -18.40 7.48
N VAL A 96 -14.84 -19.54 6.97
CA VAL A 96 -13.67 -20.25 7.50
C VAL A 96 -12.39 -19.42 7.29
N LEU A 97 -12.21 -18.86 6.10
CA LEU A 97 -11.05 -18.01 5.78
C LEU A 97 -11.02 -16.73 6.61
N TYR A 98 -12.17 -16.10 6.85
CA TYR A 98 -12.28 -14.95 7.74
C TYR A 98 -12.00 -15.32 9.20
N ALA A 99 -12.49 -16.46 9.67
CA ALA A 99 -12.16 -16.92 11.01
C ALA A 99 -10.65 -17.18 11.18
N LEU A 100 -10.01 -17.76 10.17
CA LEU A 100 -8.55 -17.94 10.13
C LEU A 100 -7.82 -16.60 10.12
N SER A 101 -8.27 -15.61 9.34
CA SER A 101 -7.64 -14.31 9.30
C SER A 101 -7.69 -13.61 10.66
N GLN A 102 -8.81 -13.70 11.38
CA GLN A 102 -8.94 -13.15 12.73
C GLN A 102 -8.00 -13.86 13.71
N GLN A 103 -7.92 -15.19 13.66
CA GLN A 103 -7.03 -15.97 14.51
C GLN A 103 -5.55 -15.57 14.31
N PHE A 104 -5.12 -15.40 13.06
CA PHE A 104 -3.74 -15.05 12.72
C PHE A 104 -3.50 -13.53 12.61
N HIS A 105 -4.45 -12.69 13.00
CA HIS A 105 -4.37 -11.23 12.92
C HIS A 105 -4.00 -10.73 11.51
N TYR A 106 -4.52 -11.41 10.49
CA TYR A 106 -4.26 -11.10 9.09
C TYR A 106 -5.33 -10.17 8.52
N PRO A 107 -4.97 -9.06 7.83
CA PRO A 107 -5.96 -8.18 7.21
C PRO A 107 -6.68 -8.91 6.07
N TYR A 108 -7.96 -9.20 6.27
CA TYR A 108 -8.85 -9.83 5.30
C TYR A 108 -10.23 -9.18 5.32
N ALA A 109 -10.76 -8.87 4.14
CA ALA A 109 -12.11 -8.33 3.97
C ALA A 109 -13.06 -9.48 3.58
N PRO A 110 -14.07 -9.82 4.41
CA PRO A 110 -14.99 -10.93 4.13
C PRO A 110 -15.92 -10.61 2.96
N GLU A 111 -16.44 -11.65 2.30
CA GLU A 111 -17.25 -11.54 1.08
C GLU A 111 -18.54 -10.70 1.26
N GLU A 112 -19.13 -10.67 2.45
CA GLU A 112 -20.38 -9.94 2.71
C GLU A 112 -20.18 -8.41 2.80
N ARG A 113 -18.94 -7.92 2.90
CA ARG A 113 -18.59 -6.48 2.92
C ARG A 113 -17.95 -5.99 1.61
N ARG A 114 -18.20 -6.70 0.50
CA ARG A 114 -17.61 -6.46 -0.83
C ARG A 114 -18.04 -5.13 -1.49
N ASP A 115 -17.45 -4.02 -1.07
CA ASP A 115 -17.35 -2.84 -1.94
C ASP A 115 -16.08 -2.88 -2.81
N LEU A 116 -15.10 -3.73 -2.47
CA LEU A 116 -13.82 -3.86 -3.19
C LEU A 116 -13.94 -4.72 -4.46
N SER A 117 -13.25 -4.31 -5.53
CA SER A 117 -13.22 -5.08 -6.80
C SER A 117 -12.64 -6.48 -6.62
N ARG A 118 -13.18 -7.46 -7.36
CA ARG A 118 -12.64 -8.83 -7.45
C ARG A 118 -11.21 -8.88 -7.98
N GLU A 119 -10.75 -7.81 -8.61
CA GLU A 119 -9.35 -7.66 -9.05
C GLU A 119 -8.37 -7.57 -7.88
N LEU A 120 -8.81 -7.22 -6.66
CA LEU A 120 -7.95 -7.16 -5.48
C LEU A 120 -7.77 -8.56 -4.87
N VAL A 121 -7.22 -9.49 -5.62
CA VAL A 121 -7.00 -10.90 -5.22
C VAL A 121 -6.24 -11.01 -3.89
N ALA A 122 -5.26 -10.14 -3.64
CA ALA A 122 -4.50 -10.13 -2.38
C ALA A 122 -5.34 -9.74 -1.15
N ALA A 123 -6.47 -9.03 -1.36
CA ALA A 123 -7.42 -8.67 -0.32
C ALA A 123 -8.60 -9.65 -0.25
N VAL A 124 -9.16 -10.04 -1.39
CA VAL A 124 -10.39 -10.84 -1.51
C VAL A 124 -10.12 -12.35 -1.46
N GLN A 125 -8.92 -12.79 -1.82
CA GLN A 125 -8.52 -14.20 -1.81
C GLN A 125 -7.08 -14.36 -1.27
N PRO A 126 -6.81 -13.93 -0.02
CA PRO A 126 -5.46 -13.85 0.52
C PRO A 126 -4.76 -15.21 0.62
N PHE A 127 -5.49 -16.32 0.67
CA PHE A 127 -4.90 -17.66 0.76
C PHE A 127 -4.69 -18.32 -0.61
N SER A 128 -4.95 -17.61 -1.71
CA SER A 128 -4.75 -18.11 -3.07
C SER A 128 -3.26 -18.15 -3.45
N GLN A 129 -2.92 -19.02 -4.41
CA GLN A 129 -1.57 -19.06 -5.00
C GLN A 129 -1.19 -17.72 -5.69
N GLN A 130 -2.19 -17.00 -6.21
CA GLN A 130 -1.98 -15.67 -6.78
C GLN A 130 -1.56 -14.66 -5.71
N ALA A 131 -2.24 -14.65 -4.56
CA ALA A 131 -1.85 -13.80 -3.43
C ALA A 131 -0.44 -14.13 -2.92
N GLU A 132 -0.06 -15.42 -2.85
CA GLU A 132 1.30 -15.81 -2.51
C GLU A 132 2.36 -15.33 -3.51
N SER A 133 2.02 -15.29 -4.80
CA SER A 133 2.90 -14.76 -5.84
C SER A 133 3.20 -13.28 -5.61
N PHE A 134 2.18 -12.48 -5.24
CA PHE A 134 2.37 -11.09 -4.85
C PHE A 134 3.23 -10.95 -3.58
N ARG A 135 3.03 -11.80 -2.56
CA ARG A 135 3.86 -11.80 -1.35
C ARG A 135 5.33 -12.13 -1.65
N ALA A 136 5.58 -13.07 -2.56
CA ALA A 136 6.93 -13.40 -2.99
C ALA A 136 7.62 -12.21 -3.68
N ILE A 137 6.92 -11.53 -4.60
CA ILE A 137 7.44 -10.33 -5.28
C ILE A 137 7.67 -9.20 -4.29
N ARG A 138 6.72 -8.95 -3.37
CA ARG A 138 6.87 -7.98 -2.29
C ARG A 138 8.13 -8.24 -1.48
N SER A 139 8.38 -9.49 -1.07
CA SER A 139 9.59 -9.85 -0.32
C SER A 139 10.88 -9.55 -1.11
N GLN A 140 10.90 -9.82 -2.41
CA GLN A 140 12.03 -9.47 -3.27
C GLN A 140 12.26 -7.96 -3.35
N LEU A 141 11.19 -7.17 -3.48
CA LEU A 141 11.25 -5.70 -3.48
C LEU A 141 11.73 -5.15 -2.13
N MET A 142 11.28 -5.73 -1.01
CA MET A 142 11.76 -5.35 0.32
C MET A 142 13.27 -5.52 0.47
N MET A 143 13.82 -6.62 -0.05
CA MET A 143 15.27 -6.89 0.04
C MET A 143 16.11 -5.98 -0.87
N ARG A 144 15.60 -5.63 -2.07
CA ARG A 144 16.40 -4.97 -3.12
C ARG A 144 16.19 -3.46 -3.24
N LEU A 145 15.00 -2.98 -2.88
CA LEU A 145 14.57 -1.61 -3.14
C LEU A 145 14.18 -0.86 -1.87
N PHE A 146 13.49 -1.52 -0.93
CA PHE A 146 13.04 -0.89 0.32
C PHE A 146 13.92 -1.24 1.53
N SER A 147 15.17 -1.68 1.30
CA SER A 147 16.09 -1.99 2.38
C SER A 147 16.60 -0.70 3.06
N ALA A 148 16.96 -0.79 4.34
CA ALA A 148 17.39 0.36 5.13
C ALA A 148 18.65 1.06 4.59
N ASN A 149 19.45 0.34 3.78
CA ASN A 149 20.68 0.86 3.18
C ASN A 149 20.44 1.54 1.83
N GLU A 150 19.23 1.45 1.27
CA GLU A 150 18.87 2.07 0.00
C GLU A 150 18.21 3.43 0.24
N PRO A 151 18.44 4.42 -0.63
CA PRO A 151 17.72 5.69 -0.57
C PRO A 151 16.21 5.47 -0.78
N LYS A 152 15.37 6.08 0.08
CA LYS A 152 13.91 6.07 -0.10
C LYS A 152 13.52 6.62 -1.47
N ARG A 153 12.78 5.81 -2.23
CA ARG A 153 12.27 6.11 -3.57
C ARG A 153 10.82 5.65 -3.68
N ALA A 154 10.06 6.33 -4.53
CA ALA A 154 8.77 5.80 -4.95
C ALA A 154 8.99 4.74 -6.03
N LEU A 155 8.08 3.78 -6.15
CA LEU A 155 8.12 2.72 -7.15
C LEU A 155 7.07 2.99 -8.22
N ALA A 156 7.51 3.36 -9.43
CA ALA A 156 6.63 3.42 -10.58
C ALA A 156 6.34 2.00 -11.11
N VAL A 157 5.08 1.70 -11.40
CA VAL A 157 4.66 0.48 -12.09
C VAL A 157 4.34 0.85 -13.53
N VAL A 158 5.10 0.30 -14.46
CA VAL A 158 5.07 0.67 -15.89
C VAL A 158 4.81 -0.55 -16.76
N SER A 159 4.19 -0.38 -17.92
CA SER A 159 4.05 -1.44 -18.93
C SER A 159 4.14 -0.87 -20.35
N PRO A 160 4.53 -1.69 -21.34
CA PRO A 160 4.54 -1.26 -22.73
C PRO A 160 3.16 -0.84 -23.23
N GLU A 161 2.16 -1.70 -23.03
CA GLU A 161 0.84 -1.55 -23.65
C GLU A 161 -0.31 -1.45 -22.64
N PRO A 162 -1.44 -0.85 -23.04
CA PRO A 162 -2.69 -0.97 -22.32
C PRO A 162 -3.10 -2.44 -22.21
N GLY A 163 -3.65 -2.82 -21.06
CA GLY A 163 -4.08 -4.20 -20.84
C GLY A 163 -2.96 -5.17 -20.42
N ASP A 164 -1.72 -4.70 -20.24
CA ASP A 164 -0.63 -5.53 -19.67
C ASP A 164 -0.83 -5.88 -18.18
N GLY A 165 -1.87 -5.33 -17.54
CA GLY A 165 -2.22 -5.61 -16.15
C GLY A 165 -1.45 -4.77 -15.13
N LYS A 166 -0.82 -3.65 -15.53
CA LYS A 166 -0.07 -2.74 -14.63
C LYS A 166 -0.91 -2.24 -13.44
N THR A 167 -2.17 -1.84 -13.67
CA THR A 167 -3.07 -1.28 -12.66
C THR A 167 -3.49 -2.35 -11.66
N PHE A 168 -3.85 -3.54 -12.16
CA PHE A 168 -4.11 -4.73 -11.33
C PHE A 168 -2.90 -5.11 -10.48
N PHE A 169 -1.71 -5.10 -11.08
CA PHE A 169 -0.48 -5.44 -10.39
C PHE A 169 -0.15 -4.42 -9.30
N ALA A 170 -0.21 -3.12 -9.63
CA ALA A 170 0.05 -2.03 -8.69
C ALA A 170 -0.91 -2.08 -7.48
N ALA A 171 -2.19 -2.32 -7.73
CA ALA A 171 -3.22 -2.43 -6.70
C ALA A 171 -2.93 -3.58 -5.73
N ASN A 172 -2.71 -4.80 -6.24
CA ASN A 172 -2.45 -5.97 -5.40
C ASN A 172 -1.09 -5.90 -4.68
N LEU A 173 -0.06 -5.35 -5.32
CA LEU A 173 1.21 -5.11 -4.65
C LEU A 173 1.04 -4.13 -3.50
N ALA A 174 0.28 -3.05 -3.68
CA ALA A 174 -0.01 -2.09 -2.61
C ALA A 174 -0.76 -2.74 -1.43
N VAL A 175 -1.75 -3.62 -1.70
CA VAL A 175 -2.42 -4.41 -0.65
C VAL A 175 -1.40 -5.25 0.12
N THR A 176 -0.53 -6.00 -0.56
CA THR A 176 0.43 -6.87 0.15
C THR A 176 1.47 -6.08 0.94
N LEU A 177 1.86 -4.88 0.51
CA LEU A 177 2.74 -3.99 1.26
C LEU A 177 2.02 -3.43 2.51
N ALA A 178 0.77 -3.00 2.38
CA ALA A 178 -0.03 -2.54 3.51
C ALA A 178 -0.26 -3.62 4.57
N GLN A 179 -0.36 -4.89 4.15
CA GLN A 179 -0.48 -6.05 5.05
C GLN A 179 0.76 -6.28 5.93
N LEU A 180 1.91 -5.65 5.65
CA LEU A 180 3.06 -5.64 6.56
C LEU A 180 2.89 -4.66 7.73
N GLY A 181 1.82 -3.85 7.73
CA GLY A 181 1.52 -2.86 8.77
C GLY A 181 2.04 -1.44 8.47
N GLY A 182 3.05 -1.30 7.61
CA GLY A 182 3.58 -0.01 7.19
C GLY A 182 2.61 0.80 6.34
N ARG A 183 2.64 2.14 6.47
CA ARG A 183 1.76 3.03 5.71
C ARG A 183 2.13 2.98 4.23
N THR A 184 1.23 2.44 3.42
CA THR A 184 1.41 2.30 1.98
C THR A 184 0.48 3.26 1.25
N LEU A 185 1.03 4.04 0.32
CA LEU A 185 0.28 4.89 -0.59
C LEU A 185 0.37 4.35 -2.01
N LEU A 186 -0.77 4.16 -2.65
CA LEU A 186 -0.87 4.01 -4.10
C LEU A 186 -1.29 5.34 -4.71
N VAL A 187 -0.55 5.82 -5.69
CA VAL A 187 -0.86 7.01 -6.48
C VAL A 187 -1.30 6.57 -7.85
N ASP A 188 -2.52 6.93 -8.26
CA ASP A 188 -2.96 6.81 -9.64
C ASP A 188 -2.41 8.00 -10.43
N ALA A 189 -1.34 7.79 -11.17
CA ALA A 189 -0.78 8.77 -12.10
C ALA A 189 -1.10 8.44 -13.56
N ASP A 190 -1.97 7.44 -13.82
CA ASP A 190 -2.55 7.22 -15.14
C ASP A 190 -3.68 8.22 -15.41
N MET A 191 -3.28 9.46 -15.70
CA MET A 191 -4.22 10.52 -16.07
C MET A 191 -4.82 10.33 -17.47
N ARG A 192 -4.46 9.27 -18.21
CA ARG A 192 -5.02 8.96 -19.53
C ARG A 192 -6.14 7.94 -19.45
N GLY A 193 -6.08 7.03 -18.47
CA GLY A 193 -7.11 6.05 -18.17
C GLY A 193 -7.17 5.73 -16.66
N PRO A 194 -7.59 6.70 -15.82
CA PRO A 194 -7.61 6.52 -14.37
C PRO A 194 -8.57 5.41 -13.96
N ARG A 195 -8.14 4.52 -13.06
CA ARG A 195 -8.93 3.32 -12.72
C ARG A 195 -8.78 2.84 -11.29
N GLN A 196 -7.75 3.29 -10.55
CA GLN A 196 -7.53 2.81 -9.19
C GLN A 196 -8.71 3.15 -8.26
N HIS A 197 -9.37 4.29 -8.48
CA HIS A 197 -10.55 4.68 -7.73
C HIS A 197 -11.72 3.68 -7.88
N GLU A 198 -11.90 3.10 -9.06
CA GLU A 198 -12.91 2.05 -9.32
C GLU A 198 -12.52 0.74 -8.62
N VAL A 199 -11.24 0.36 -8.70
CA VAL A 199 -10.72 -0.88 -8.10
C VAL A 199 -10.90 -0.89 -6.58
N PHE A 200 -10.65 0.25 -5.94
CA PHE A 200 -10.72 0.41 -4.48
C PHE A 200 -12.04 1.01 -3.97
N ALA A 201 -13.00 1.28 -4.86
CA ALA A 201 -14.29 1.90 -4.53
C ALA A 201 -14.16 3.20 -3.70
N VAL A 202 -13.24 4.08 -4.10
CA VAL A 202 -13.06 5.40 -3.47
C VAL A 202 -13.52 6.54 -4.39
N PRO A 203 -13.89 7.72 -3.85
CA PRO A 203 -14.22 8.87 -4.68
C PRO A 203 -13.07 9.34 -5.57
N ASN A 204 -13.39 9.90 -6.74
CA ASN A 204 -12.43 10.47 -7.70
C ASN A 204 -12.72 11.94 -8.06
N GLY A 205 -13.45 12.66 -7.20
CA GLY A 205 -13.78 14.07 -7.46
C GLY A 205 -12.58 15.01 -7.35
N ALA A 206 -11.56 14.63 -6.58
CA ALA A 206 -10.35 15.40 -6.33
C ALA A 206 -9.17 14.45 -6.15
N GLY A 207 -7.99 14.81 -6.66
CA GLY A 207 -6.85 13.93 -6.63
C GLY A 207 -5.55 14.57 -7.11
N LEU A 208 -4.68 13.75 -7.67
CA LEU A 208 -3.35 14.12 -8.14
C LEU A 208 -3.40 15.33 -9.10
N SER A 209 -4.33 15.34 -10.05
CA SER A 209 -4.49 16.43 -11.02
C SER A 209 -4.75 17.78 -10.36
N ASN A 210 -5.62 17.83 -9.34
CA ASN A 210 -5.94 19.03 -8.57
C ASN A 210 -4.69 19.54 -7.84
N VAL A 211 -3.94 18.64 -7.20
CA VAL A 211 -2.69 18.96 -6.50
C VAL A 211 -1.65 19.54 -7.45
N LEU A 212 -1.42 18.90 -8.59
CA LEU A 212 -0.41 19.36 -9.57
C LEU A 212 -0.82 20.65 -10.30
N SER A 213 -2.12 20.93 -10.35
CA SER A 213 -2.65 22.19 -10.87
C SER A 213 -2.60 23.34 -9.84
N GLY A 214 -2.11 23.09 -8.62
CA GLY A 214 -2.02 24.09 -7.55
C GLY A 214 -3.37 24.43 -6.90
N ARG A 215 -4.41 23.62 -7.12
CA ARG A 215 -5.71 23.80 -6.47
C ARG A 215 -5.59 23.33 -5.02
N LYS A 216 -6.02 24.17 -4.08
CA LYS A 216 -6.05 23.82 -2.65
C LYS A 216 -7.31 23.01 -2.36
N GLU A 217 -7.20 21.71 -2.53
CA GLU A 217 -8.22 20.77 -2.07
C GLU A 217 -7.71 19.99 -0.87
N THR A 218 -8.55 19.92 0.15
CA THR A 218 -8.33 19.09 1.33
C THR A 218 -8.84 17.68 1.08
N ASN A 219 -8.21 16.67 1.70
CA ASN A 219 -8.66 15.27 1.65
C ASN A 219 -8.62 14.60 0.26
N VAL A 220 -7.58 14.87 -0.51
CA VAL A 220 -7.31 14.19 -1.80
C VAL A 220 -6.71 12.78 -1.67
N ILE A 221 -6.30 12.39 -0.47
CA ILE A 221 -5.79 11.03 -0.18
C ILE A 221 -6.85 10.33 0.66
N HIS A 222 -7.31 9.18 0.17
CA HIS A 222 -8.34 8.37 0.81
C HIS A 222 -7.70 7.16 1.48
N GLN A 223 -8.08 6.87 2.73
CA GLN A 223 -7.80 5.57 3.32
C GLN A 223 -8.73 4.53 2.68
N VAL A 224 -8.19 3.38 2.31
CA VAL A 224 -8.99 2.33 1.66
C VAL A 224 -9.82 1.59 2.72
N PRO A 225 -11.13 1.39 2.50
CA PRO A 225 -11.97 0.59 3.40
C PRO A 225 -11.38 -0.80 3.66
N ASP A 226 -11.51 -1.29 4.89
CA ASP A 226 -11.02 -2.61 5.34
C ASP A 226 -9.50 -2.86 5.22
N LEU A 227 -8.73 -1.88 4.74
CA LEU A 227 -7.27 -1.95 4.59
C LEU A 227 -6.62 -0.75 5.31
N PRO A 228 -6.48 -0.79 6.65
CA PRO A 228 -6.18 0.39 7.45
C PRO A 228 -4.83 1.04 7.14
N SER A 229 -3.84 0.27 6.66
CA SER A 229 -2.52 0.79 6.30
C SER A 229 -2.39 1.17 4.83
N LEU A 230 -3.46 1.04 4.02
CA LEU A 230 -3.47 1.39 2.61
C LEU A 230 -4.20 2.71 2.35
N PHE A 231 -3.55 3.56 1.57
CA PHE A 231 -4.06 4.85 1.14
C PHE A 231 -4.00 4.95 -0.39
N LEU A 232 -4.95 5.68 -0.96
CA LEU A 232 -5.04 5.93 -2.39
C LEU A 232 -5.11 7.43 -2.66
N LEU A 233 -4.22 7.92 -3.52
CA LEU A 233 -4.32 9.22 -4.17
C LEU A 233 -4.82 8.97 -5.60
N PRO A 234 -6.13 9.14 -5.89
CA PRO A 234 -6.66 8.94 -7.22
C PRO A 234 -6.26 10.11 -8.14
N VAL A 235 -6.57 10.02 -9.44
CA VAL A 235 -6.25 11.11 -10.39
C VAL A 235 -7.04 12.39 -10.10
N GLY A 236 -8.29 12.28 -9.65
CA GLY A 236 -9.24 13.38 -9.63
C GLY A 236 -9.83 13.62 -11.02
N VAL A 237 -10.14 14.88 -11.31
CA VAL A 237 -10.64 15.29 -12.63
C VAL A 237 -9.55 15.13 -13.69
N THR A 238 -9.80 14.33 -14.71
CA THR A 238 -8.85 14.11 -15.81
C THR A 238 -8.42 15.43 -16.47
N PRO A 239 -7.13 15.77 -16.45
CA PRO A 239 -6.63 17.01 -17.05
C PRO A 239 -6.45 16.86 -18.56
N PRO A 240 -6.52 17.95 -19.34
CA PRO A 240 -6.26 17.91 -20.79
C PRO A 240 -4.76 17.78 -21.14
N ASN A 241 -3.86 17.98 -20.16
CA ASN A 241 -2.42 18.12 -20.34
C ASN A 241 -1.61 17.29 -19.30
N PRO A 242 -1.76 15.95 -19.29
CA PRO A 242 -1.21 15.09 -18.24
C PRO A 242 0.33 15.11 -18.17
N LEU A 243 1.00 15.05 -19.32
CA LEU A 243 2.46 15.05 -19.42
C LEU A 243 3.05 16.32 -18.82
N GLU A 244 2.52 17.48 -19.19
CA GLU A 244 2.98 18.78 -18.71
C GLU A 244 2.78 18.94 -17.20
N LEU A 245 1.82 18.24 -16.60
CA LEU A 245 1.64 18.26 -15.15
C LEU A 245 2.71 17.44 -14.42
N VAL A 246 3.04 16.24 -14.92
CA VAL A 246 4.05 15.37 -14.28
C VAL A 246 5.49 15.84 -14.52
N GLU A 247 5.72 16.62 -15.58
CA GLU A 247 7.02 17.25 -15.83
C GLU A 247 7.35 18.39 -14.86
N ARG A 248 6.34 19.06 -14.31
CA ARG A 248 6.53 20.22 -13.42
C ARG A 248 7.31 19.85 -12.15
N PRO A 249 8.06 20.81 -11.57
CA PRO A 249 8.71 20.62 -10.27
C PRO A 249 7.75 20.20 -9.14
N ALA A 250 6.48 20.60 -9.24
CA ALA A 250 5.43 20.27 -8.29
C ALA A 250 5.28 18.76 -8.07
N PHE A 251 5.38 17.94 -9.12
CA PHE A 251 5.24 16.49 -8.98
C PHE A 251 6.41 15.88 -8.18
N LYS A 252 7.64 16.35 -8.43
CA LYS A 252 8.82 15.93 -7.65
C LYS A 252 8.74 16.36 -6.19
N LEU A 253 8.21 17.56 -5.92
CA LEU A 253 8.00 18.05 -4.56
C LEU A 253 6.92 17.23 -3.83
N LEU A 254 5.82 16.92 -4.52
CA LEU A 254 4.78 16.04 -3.99
C LEU A 254 5.35 14.67 -3.63
N LEU A 255 6.08 14.00 -4.52
CA LEU A 255 6.68 12.69 -4.22
C LEU A 255 7.60 12.72 -2.99
N ARG A 256 8.38 13.79 -2.81
CA ARG A 256 9.22 13.96 -1.59
C ARG A 256 8.38 14.08 -0.32
N GLU A 257 7.29 14.83 -0.37
CA GLU A 257 6.35 14.96 0.74
C GLU A 257 5.64 13.64 1.04
N LEU A 258 5.26 12.88 0.03
CA LEU A 258 4.64 11.57 0.21
C LEU A 258 5.63 10.58 0.84
N LEU A 259 6.88 10.56 0.37
CA LEU A 259 7.93 9.68 0.91
C LEU A 259 8.32 9.99 2.37
N SER A 260 8.02 11.19 2.88
CA SER A 260 8.22 11.53 4.30
C SER A 260 7.05 11.08 5.19
N LYS A 261 5.86 10.85 4.61
CA LYS A 261 4.63 10.48 5.34
C LYS A 261 4.29 8.99 5.25
N PHE A 262 4.76 8.32 4.20
CA PHE A 262 4.48 6.92 3.90
C PHE A 262 5.76 6.10 3.87
N ASP A 263 5.65 4.84 4.30
CA ASP A 263 6.75 3.89 4.29
C ASP A 263 7.00 3.37 2.87
N HIS A 264 5.92 3.17 2.12
CA HIS A 264 5.93 2.75 0.72
C HIS A 264 5.04 3.65 -0.13
N VAL A 265 5.56 4.11 -1.27
CA VAL A 265 4.81 4.89 -2.27
C VAL A 265 4.91 4.17 -3.60
N LEU A 266 3.78 3.69 -4.11
CA LEU A 266 3.62 3.09 -5.43
C LEU A 266 2.93 4.09 -6.35
N VAL A 267 3.32 4.10 -7.61
CA VAL A 267 2.76 5.00 -8.62
C VAL A 267 2.36 4.18 -9.83
N ASP A 268 1.06 4.02 -10.05
CA ASP A 268 0.52 3.49 -11.31
C ASP A 268 0.68 4.55 -12.39
N THR A 269 1.04 4.12 -13.60
CA THR A 269 1.40 5.02 -14.71
C THR A 269 0.55 4.70 -15.93
N PRO A 270 0.43 5.60 -16.93
CA PRO A 270 -0.12 5.22 -18.22
C PRO A 270 0.78 4.21 -18.95
N ALA A 271 0.24 3.52 -19.95
CA ALA A 271 1.04 2.65 -20.82
C ALA A 271 2.12 3.48 -21.55
N ALA A 272 3.30 2.91 -21.73
CA ALA A 272 4.40 3.59 -22.41
C ALA A 272 4.09 3.89 -23.89
N SER A 273 3.23 3.09 -24.54
CA SER A 273 2.77 3.34 -25.90
C SER A 273 1.90 4.60 -26.04
N TYR A 274 1.34 5.14 -24.95
CA TYR A 274 0.59 6.41 -24.98
C TYR A 274 1.48 7.66 -25.03
N GLY A 275 2.78 7.54 -24.73
CA GLY A 275 3.72 8.64 -24.77
C GLY A 275 4.76 8.61 -23.66
N ALA A 276 5.42 9.75 -23.43
CA ALA A 276 6.55 9.87 -22.52
C ALA A 276 6.18 9.84 -21.02
N ASP A 277 4.89 9.92 -20.68
CA ASP A 277 4.38 10.04 -19.31
C ASP A 277 4.98 8.96 -18.38
N ALA A 278 4.96 7.69 -18.80
CA ALA A 278 5.46 6.58 -17.99
C ALA A 278 6.95 6.73 -17.64
N GLY A 279 7.77 7.08 -18.63
CA GLY A 279 9.22 7.30 -18.44
C GLY A 279 9.51 8.51 -17.56
N VAL A 280 8.78 9.63 -17.76
CA VAL A 280 8.90 10.82 -16.91
C VAL A 280 8.51 10.49 -15.47
N ILE A 281 7.39 9.81 -15.24
CA ILE A 281 6.94 9.43 -13.90
C ILE A 281 7.96 8.50 -13.24
N ALA A 282 8.46 7.48 -13.96
CA ALA A 282 9.50 6.58 -13.46
C ALA A 282 10.77 7.34 -13.04
N ALA A 283 11.25 8.26 -13.88
CA ALA A 283 12.41 9.09 -13.58
C ALA A 283 12.21 9.97 -12.33
N ARG A 284 10.99 10.48 -12.11
CA ARG A 284 10.65 11.26 -10.91
C ARG A 284 10.51 10.40 -9.65
N CYS A 285 10.02 9.17 -9.78
CA CYS A 285 9.91 8.20 -8.70
C CYS A 285 11.30 7.70 -8.25
N GLY A 286 12.24 7.61 -9.19
CA GLY A 286 13.61 7.15 -8.96
C GLY A 286 13.75 5.63 -8.98
N SER A 287 12.65 4.89 -9.07
CA SER A 287 12.65 3.44 -9.33
C SER A 287 11.43 3.02 -10.12
N ALA A 288 11.56 1.92 -10.88
CA ALA A 288 10.50 1.40 -11.73
C ALA A 288 10.44 -0.14 -11.69
N LEU A 289 9.25 -0.70 -11.86
CA LEU A 289 9.00 -2.11 -12.07
C LEU A 289 8.20 -2.27 -13.36
N ALA A 290 8.76 -3.00 -14.33
CA ALA A 290 8.10 -3.22 -15.61
C ALA A 290 7.18 -4.45 -15.55
N ILE A 291 5.98 -4.32 -16.09
CA ILE A 291 4.99 -5.39 -16.19
C ILE A 291 4.86 -5.77 -17.66
N ALA A 292 4.89 -7.08 -17.93
CA ALA A 292 4.68 -7.65 -19.26
C ALA A 292 3.61 -8.73 -19.18
N ARG A 293 2.61 -8.69 -20.06
CA ARG A 293 1.59 -9.74 -20.13
C ARG A 293 2.06 -10.90 -21.00
N LYS A 294 1.97 -12.10 -20.42
CA LYS A 294 2.33 -13.36 -21.06
C LYS A 294 1.51 -13.56 -22.33
N ASN A 295 2.19 -13.96 -23.40
CA ASN A 295 1.62 -14.22 -24.73
C ASN A 295 0.89 -13.04 -25.40
N GLN A 296 0.95 -11.83 -24.84
CA GLN A 296 0.28 -10.63 -25.39
C GLN A 296 1.25 -9.46 -25.56
N CYS A 297 2.17 -9.27 -24.61
CA CYS A 297 3.17 -8.22 -24.69
C CYS A 297 4.17 -8.51 -25.82
N HIS A 298 4.32 -7.57 -26.75
CA HIS A 298 5.33 -7.66 -27.81
C HIS A 298 6.73 -7.44 -27.24
N MET A 299 7.65 -8.37 -27.54
CA MET A 299 9.04 -8.32 -27.04
C MET A 299 9.75 -7.00 -27.36
N ASN A 300 9.51 -6.42 -28.54
CA ASN A 300 10.11 -5.15 -28.93
C ASN A 300 9.66 -4.01 -28.01
N GLY A 301 8.35 -3.89 -27.74
CA GLY A 301 7.83 -2.84 -26.86
C GLY A 301 8.36 -2.96 -25.42
N LEU A 302 8.55 -4.19 -24.92
CA LEU A 302 9.19 -4.41 -23.63
C LEU A 302 10.68 -4.01 -23.64
N GLN A 303 11.41 -4.36 -24.70
CA GLN A 303 12.82 -3.99 -24.87
C GLN A 303 12.99 -2.47 -24.96
N ASP A 304 12.13 -1.79 -25.71
CA ASP A 304 12.14 -0.33 -25.84
C ASP A 304 11.89 0.34 -24.49
N LEU A 305 10.89 -0.14 -23.73
CA LEU A 305 10.60 0.35 -22.38
C LEU A 305 11.80 0.14 -21.44
N VAL A 306 12.37 -1.06 -21.40
CA VAL A 306 13.53 -1.37 -20.53
C VAL A 306 14.74 -0.51 -20.92
N THR A 307 14.99 -0.32 -22.21
CA THR A 307 16.08 0.51 -22.72
C THR A 307 15.88 1.97 -22.30
N SER A 308 14.68 2.51 -22.51
CA SER A 308 14.34 3.87 -22.09
C SER A 308 14.50 4.08 -20.57
N LEU A 309 14.11 3.09 -19.76
CA LEU A 309 14.29 3.15 -18.30
C LEU A 309 15.77 3.09 -17.91
N ALA A 310 16.58 2.29 -18.61
CA ALA A 310 18.02 2.18 -18.36
C ALA A 310 18.78 3.48 -18.68
N GLU A 311 18.28 4.26 -19.64
CA GLU A 311 18.79 5.60 -19.97
C GLU A 311 18.27 6.69 -19.01
N SER A 312 17.29 6.36 -18.17
CA SER A 312 16.70 7.27 -17.19
C SER A 312 17.42 7.21 -15.82
N PRO A 313 17.22 8.20 -14.92
CA PRO A 313 17.74 8.13 -13.56
C PRO A 313 17.00 7.11 -12.66
N ALA A 314 15.99 6.40 -13.18
CA ALA A 314 15.23 5.42 -12.41
C ALA A 314 15.98 4.09 -12.30
N LYS A 315 16.06 3.55 -11.08
CA LYS A 315 16.55 2.18 -10.85
C LYS A 315 15.47 1.19 -11.30
N LEU A 316 15.76 0.38 -12.31
CA LEU A 316 14.87 -0.74 -12.69
C LEU A 316 14.96 -1.84 -11.62
N ALA A 317 13.87 -2.05 -10.88
CA ALA A 317 13.77 -3.08 -9.85
C ALA A 317 13.66 -4.48 -10.45
N GLY A 318 13.13 -4.59 -11.67
CA GLY A 318 12.99 -5.83 -12.42
C GLY A 318 11.85 -5.79 -13.42
N VAL A 319 11.55 -6.95 -13.98
CA VAL A 319 10.40 -7.20 -14.86
C VAL A 319 9.55 -8.30 -14.25
N VAL A 320 8.23 -8.11 -14.25
CA VAL A 320 7.25 -9.13 -13.83
C VAL A 320 6.47 -9.59 -15.05
N LEU A 321 6.46 -10.91 -15.26
CA LEU A 321 5.59 -11.56 -16.23
C LEU A 321 4.24 -11.85 -15.57
N ASN A 322 3.16 -11.37 -16.16
CA ASN A 322 1.80 -11.47 -15.65
C ASN A 322 0.90 -12.25 -16.61
N ASP A 323 -0.07 -13.00 -16.08
CA ASP A 323 -1.09 -13.74 -16.84
C ASP A 323 -2.48 -13.14 -16.52
N TYR A 324 -2.58 -11.80 -16.58
CA TYR A 324 -3.81 -11.02 -16.36
C TYR A 324 -4.91 -11.41 -17.34
#